data_AF-A0A1F4E448-F1
#
_entry.id   AF-A0A1F4E448-F1
#
_cell.length_a   1.000
_cell.length_b   1.000
_cell.length_c   1.000
_cell.angle_alpha   90.00
_cell.angle_beta   90.00
_cell.angle_gamma   90.00
#
_symmetry.space_group_name_H-M   'P 1'
#
loop_
_entity.id
_entity.type
_entity.pdbx_description
1 polymer ?
#
loop_
_entity_poly.entity_id
_entity_poly.type
_entity_poly.pdbx_seq_one_letter_code
_entity_poly.pdbx_strand_id
1 'polypeptide(L)'
;MAARLEQTADAAATEGRHLTAGNYYIRAGNYYFTGERMVPPGEQKLGIYRKALRCFHAGFERRYPNIERVDVPYEGAPTAAYFMKAPGVSGRAPTVVLFDAHI
;
A
#
# COMPACT_ATOMS: atom_id res chain seq x y z
N MET A 1 -4.01 11.55 -13.62
CA MET A 1 -2.87 11.79 -12.71
C MET A 1 -2.22 10.48 -12.23
N ALA A 2 -2.98 9.55 -11.61
CA ALA A 2 -2.44 8.30 -11.05
C ALA A 2 -1.57 7.49 -12.04
N ALA A 3 -2.09 7.22 -13.26
CA ALA A 3 -1.38 6.43 -14.27
C ALA A 3 -0.02 7.01 -14.68
N ARG A 4 0.10 8.35 -14.74
CA ARG A 4 1.36 9.03 -15.05
C ARG A 4 2.40 8.79 -13.95
N LEU A 5 1.98 8.82 -12.69
CA LEU A 5 2.86 8.58 -11.55
C LEU A 5 3.25 7.12 -11.45
N GLU A 6 2.32 6.19 -11.75
CA GLU A 6 2.62 4.76 -11.87
C GLU A 6 3.70 4.53 -12.94
N GLN A 7 3.52 5.08 -14.15
CA GLN A 7 4.51 4.95 -15.21
C GLN A 7 5.88 5.56 -14.83
N THR A 8 5.87 6.67 -14.10
CA THR A 8 7.12 7.28 -13.56
C THR A 8 7.78 6.36 -12.53
N ALA A 9 6.99 5.69 -11.70
CA ALA A 9 7.47 4.71 -10.73
C ALA A 9 8.07 3.48 -11.43
N ASP A 10 7.42 2.96 -12.47
CA ASP A 10 7.89 1.82 -13.26
C ASP A 10 9.22 2.13 -13.97
N ALA A 11 9.35 3.32 -14.56
CA ALA A 11 10.61 3.77 -15.16
C ALA A 11 11.72 3.86 -14.11
N ALA A 12 11.45 4.48 -12.96
CA ALA A 12 12.41 4.55 -11.86
C ALA A 12 12.79 3.17 -11.31
N ALA A 13 11.84 2.23 -11.24
CA ALA A 13 12.10 0.87 -10.79
C ALA A 13 13.00 0.12 -11.79
N THR A 14 12.74 0.28 -13.08
CA THR A 14 13.54 -0.31 -14.18
C THR A 14 14.97 0.23 -14.17
N GLU A 15 15.16 1.51 -13.83
CA GLU A 15 16.47 2.15 -13.68
C GLU A 15 17.17 1.85 -12.33
N GLY A 16 16.60 0.99 -11.48
CA GLY A 16 17.17 0.66 -10.16
C GLY A 16 17.03 1.75 -9.10
N ARG A 17 16.30 2.83 -9.38
CA ARG A 17 16.03 3.93 -8.42
C ARG A 17 14.90 3.56 -7.46
N HIS A 18 15.09 2.50 -6.67
CA HIS A 18 14.05 1.90 -5.79
C HIS A 18 13.39 2.91 -4.85
N LEU A 19 14.19 3.78 -4.23
CA LEU A 19 13.70 4.83 -3.34
C LEU A 19 12.75 5.80 -4.06
N THR A 20 13.12 6.23 -5.26
CA THR A 20 12.28 7.12 -6.09
C THR A 20 11.04 6.39 -6.57
N ALA A 21 11.17 5.17 -7.07
CA ALA A 21 10.06 4.34 -7.49
C ALA A 21 9.03 4.15 -6.37
N GLY A 22 9.50 3.81 -5.16
CA GLY A 22 8.64 3.62 -4.00
C GLY A 22 7.81 4.86 -3.67
N ASN A 23 8.42 6.05 -3.71
CA ASN A 23 7.70 7.31 -3.47
C ASN A 23 6.62 7.56 -4.54
N TYR A 24 6.92 7.30 -5.81
CA TYR A 24 5.94 7.48 -6.89
C TYR A 24 4.81 6.45 -6.83
N TYR A 25 5.11 5.19 -6.51
CA TYR A 25 4.11 4.16 -6.31
C TYR A 25 3.13 4.51 -5.18
N ILE A 26 3.62 4.96 -4.01
CA ILE A 26 2.75 5.37 -2.90
C ILE A 26 1.84 6.54 -3.32
N ARG A 27 2.37 7.52 -4.07
CA ARG A 27 1.57 8.65 -4.59
C ARG A 27 0.53 8.18 -5.61
N ALA A 28 0.90 7.30 -6.54
CA ALA A 28 -0.03 6.72 -7.52
C ALA A 28 -1.15 5.93 -6.82
N GLY A 29 -0.80 5.11 -5.82
CA GLY A 29 -1.75 4.35 -4.99
C GLY A 29 -2.77 5.26 -4.30
N ASN A 30 -2.31 6.35 -3.68
CA ASN A 30 -3.20 7.35 -3.07
C ASN A 30 -4.16 8.00 -4.08
N TYR A 31 -3.70 8.31 -5.30
CA TYR A 31 -4.59 8.89 -6.31
C TYR A 31 -5.60 7.88 -6.87
N TYR A 32 -5.21 6.61 -7.05
CA TYR A 32 -6.19 5.57 -7.41
C TYR A 32 -7.21 5.36 -6.28
N PHE A 33 -6.75 5.24 -5.03
CA PHE A 33 -7.61 5.05 -3.86
C PHE A 33 -8.57 6.21 -3.61
N THR A 34 -8.09 7.46 -3.77
CA THR A 34 -8.98 8.62 -3.67
C THR A 34 -9.96 8.67 -4.84
N GLY A 35 -9.49 8.38 -6.06
CA GLY A 35 -10.31 8.41 -7.28
C GLY A 35 -11.45 7.40 -7.28
N GLU A 36 -11.24 6.20 -6.73
CA GLU A 36 -12.31 5.18 -6.66
C GLU A 36 -13.45 5.53 -5.73
N ARG A 37 -13.28 6.45 -4.77
CA ARG A 37 -14.33 6.79 -3.80
C ARG A 37 -15.55 7.39 -4.47
N MET A 38 -15.38 8.05 -5.62
CA MET A 38 -16.46 8.63 -6.42
C MET A 38 -17.07 7.65 -7.43
N VAL A 39 -16.52 6.44 -7.56
CA VAL A 39 -17.00 5.42 -8.49
C VAL A 39 -18.04 4.53 -7.79
N PRO A 40 -19.25 4.35 -8.36
CA PRO A 40 -20.23 3.42 -7.83
C PRO A 40 -19.69 1.99 -7.69
N PRO A 41 -20.24 1.16 -6.77
CA PRO A 41 -19.86 -0.25 -6.66
C PRO A 41 -19.96 -0.99 -7.99
N GLY A 42 -18.92 -1.76 -8.34
CA GLY A 42 -18.84 -2.54 -9.57
C GLY A 42 -17.41 -2.83 -10.00
N GLU A 43 -17.24 -3.53 -11.13
CA GLU A 43 -15.92 -3.96 -11.63
C GLU A 43 -14.97 -2.78 -11.90
N GLN A 44 -15.49 -1.62 -12.32
CA GLN A 44 -14.66 -0.44 -12.50
C GLN A 44 -14.02 0.01 -11.18
N LYS A 45 -14.79 0.07 -10.09
CA LYS A 45 -14.30 0.42 -8.76
C LYS A 45 -13.25 -0.59 -8.30
N LEU A 46 -13.55 -1.89 -8.42
CA LEU A 46 -12.61 -2.98 -8.08
C LEU A 46 -11.32 -2.91 -8.90
N GLY A 47 -11.42 -2.60 -10.19
CA GLY A 47 -10.26 -2.41 -11.06
C GLY A 47 -9.34 -1.28 -10.61
N ILE A 48 -9.92 -0.16 -10.16
CA ILE A 48 -9.15 0.96 -9.59
C ILE A 48 -8.54 0.56 -8.24
N TYR A 49 -9.30 -0.11 -7.39
CA TYR A 49 -8.83 -0.60 -6.09
C TYR A 49 -7.63 -1.53 -6.22
N ARG A 50 -7.70 -2.50 -7.15
CA ARG A 50 -6.59 -3.42 -7.45
C ARG A 50 -5.32 -2.66 -7.88
N LYS A 51 -5.46 -1.59 -8.68
CA LYS A 51 -4.33 -0.71 -9.05
C LYS A 51 -3.76 0.02 -7.83
N ALA A 52 -4.62 0.53 -6.95
CA ALA A 52 -4.19 1.16 -5.70
C ALA A 52 -3.39 0.18 -4.82
N LEU A 53 -3.92 -1.02 -4.58
CA LEU A 53 -3.26 -2.06 -3.79
C LEU A 53 -1.89 -2.45 -4.35
N ARG A 54 -1.80 -2.71 -5.66
CA ARG A 54 -0.52 -3.03 -6.32
C ARG A 54 0.50 -1.90 -6.11
N CYS A 55 0.09 -0.65 -6.29
CA CYS A 55 0.96 0.49 -6.08
C CYS A 55 1.39 0.61 -4.61
N PHE A 56 0.49 0.40 -3.64
CA PHE A 56 0.87 0.40 -2.23
C PHE A 56 1.86 -0.73 -1.89
N HIS A 57 1.60 -1.95 -2.34
CA HIS A 57 2.53 -3.09 -2.14
C HIS A 57 3.93 -2.75 -2.68
N ALA A 58 4.02 -2.37 -3.96
CA ALA A 58 5.29 -2.04 -4.60
C ALA A 58 5.99 -0.84 -3.93
N GLY A 59 5.21 0.14 -3.47
CA GLY A 59 5.70 1.30 -2.75
C GLY A 59 6.30 0.96 -1.39
N PHE A 60 5.56 0.20 -0.58
CA PHE A 60 5.95 -0.15 0.78
C PHE A 60 7.15 -1.09 0.82
N GLU A 61 7.21 -2.11 -0.04
CA GLU A 61 8.37 -3.01 -0.18
C GLU A 61 9.67 -2.24 -0.43
N ARG A 62 9.61 -1.13 -1.17
CA ARG A 62 10.77 -0.31 -1.52
C ARG A 62 11.14 0.74 -0.48
N ARG A 63 10.16 1.22 0.32
CA ARG A 63 10.38 2.32 1.27
C ARG A 63 10.55 1.87 2.70
N TYR A 64 9.94 0.76 3.08
CA TYR A 64 9.83 0.32 4.46
C TYR A 64 10.25 -1.15 4.54
N PRO A 65 11.56 -1.46 4.56
CA PRO A 65 12.05 -2.85 4.64
C PRO A 65 11.63 -3.55 5.95
N ASN A 66 11.17 -2.80 6.93
CA ASN A 66 10.64 -3.25 8.21
C ASN A 66 9.12 -3.44 8.23
N ILE A 67 8.43 -3.28 7.09
CA ILE A 67 7.00 -3.54 6.95
C ILE A 67 6.76 -4.98 6.49
N GLU A 68 5.77 -5.64 7.07
CA GLU A 68 5.39 -7.00 6.74
C GLU A 68 3.89 -7.04 6.44
N ARG A 69 3.51 -7.83 5.42
CA ARG A 69 2.12 -8.20 5.22
C ARG A 69 1.81 -9.37 6.14
N VAL A 70 0.77 -9.23 6.95
CA VAL A 70 0.36 -10.24 7.91
C VAL A 70 -1.14 -10.50 7.76
N ASP A 71 -1.53 -11.74 7.98
CA ASP A 71 -2.94 -12.12 8.10
C ASP A 71 -3.26 -12.30 9.58
N VAL A 72 -4.21 -11.51 10.07
CA VAL A 72 -4.68 -11.57 11.46
C VAL A 72 -5.94 -12.43 11.50
N PRO A 73 -5.94 -13.60 12.17
CA PRO A 73 -7.13 -14.44 12.28
C PRO A 73 -8.27 -13.71 13.01
N TYR A 74 -9.46 -13.66 12.41
CA TYR A 74 -10.64 -13.02 12.98
C TYR A 74 -11.94 -13.68 12.47
N GLU A 75 -12.84 -14.09 13.37
CA GLU A 75 -14.16 -14.67 13.03
C GLU A 75 -14.14 -15.78 11.95
N GLY A 76 -13.12 -16.64 11.96
CA GLY A 76 -13.00 -17.75 11.02
C GLY A 76 -12.42 -17.38 9.64
N ALA A 77 -12.01 -16.13 9.43
CA ALA A 77 -11.32 -15.67 8.23
C ALA A 77 -10.05 -14.85 8.56
N PRO A 78 -9.06 -14.80 7.67
CA PRO A 78 -7.92 -13.90 7.84
C PRO A 78 -8.30 -12.46 7.46
N THR A 79 -7.90 -11.50 8.31
CA THR A 79 -7.93 -10.07 8.02
C THR A 79 -6.53 -9.61 7.62
N ALA A 80 -6.36 -9.15 6.38
CA ALA A 80 -5.08 -8.66 5.89
C ALA A 80 -4.69 -7.35 6.58
N ALA A 81 -3.44 -7.24 7.04
CA ALA A 81 -2.88 -6.05 7.65
C ALA A 81 -1.41 -5.84 7.24
N TYR A 82 -0.92 -4.63 7.50
CA TYR A 82 0.51 -4.34 7.49
C TYR A 82 1.01 -4.16 8.92
N PHE A 83 2.09 -4.86 9.25
CA PHE A 83 2.80 -4.71 10.51
C PHE A 83 4.15 -4.02 10.27
N MET A 84 4.35 -2.85 10.88
CA MET A 84 5.62 -2.12 10.79
C MET A 84 6.42 -2.34 12.08
N LYS A 85 7.55 -3.04 11.97
CA LYS A 85 8.45 -3.28 13.10
C LYS A 85 9.17 -1.99 13.49
N ALA A 86 9.28 -1.71 14.80
CA ALA A 86 10.00 -0.55 15.29
C ALA A 86 11.49 -0.61 14.87
N PRO A 87 12.05 0.43 14.24
CA PRO A 87 13.44 0.43 13.81
C PRO A 87 14.39 0.46 15.02
N GLY A 88 15.46 -0.33 14.98
CA GLY A 88 16.52 -0.31 15.99
C GLY A 88 16.17 -0.95 17.35
N VAL A 89 15.04 -1.66 17.46
CA VAL A 89 14.64 -2.36 18.70
C VAL A 89 14.87 -3.86 18.57
N SER A 90 15.62 -4.44 19.51
CA SER A 90 15.74 -5.89 19.68
C SER A 90 14.72 -6.36 20.73
N GLY A 91 13.53 -6.75 20.27
CA GLY A 91 12.49 -7.33 21.13
C GLY A 91 11.15 -6.61 21.03
N ARG A 92 10.34 -6.73 22.10
CA ARG A 92 8.99 -6.15 22.13
C ARG A 92 9.05 -4.63 22.19
N ALA A 93 8.28 -3.98 21.32
CA ALA A 93 8.03 -2.55 21.35
C ALA A 93 6.52 -2.29 21.53
N PRO A 94 6.11 -1.17 22.15
CA PRO A 94 4.72 -0.74 22.13
C PRO A 94 4.19 -0.70 20.70
N THR A 95 2.99 -1.26 20.49
CA THR A 95 2.37 -1.36 19.17
C THR A 95 1.08 -0.55 19.16
N VAL A 96 0.91 0.30 18.14
CA VAL A 96 -0.34 1.01 17.87
C VAL A 96 -1.07 0.26 16.77
N VAL A 97 -2.33 -0.07 17.01
CA VAL A 97 -3.23 -0.62 15.99
C VAL A 97 -4.00 0.54 15.36
N LEU A 98 -3.77 0.76 14.06
CA LEU A 98 -4.54 1.71 13.27
C LEU A 98 -5.58 0.93 12.46
N PHE A 99 -6.85 1.26 12.68
CA PHE A 99 -7.96 0.76 11.90
C PHE A 99 -8.77 1.98 11.41
N ASP A 100 -9.00 2.03 10.10
CA ASP A 100 -9.90 3.02 9.48
C ASP A 100 -11.26 2.34 9.27
N ALA A 101 -12.29 2.87 9.92
CA ALA A 101 -13.66 2.40 9.75
C ALA A 101 -14.36 3.25 8.68
N HIS A 102 -14.82 2.59 7.61
CA HIS A 102 -15.92 3.16 6.81
C HIS A 102 -17.22 2.89 7.57
N ILE A 103 -17.89 3.98 8.01
CA ILE A 103 -19.31 3.98 8.39
C ILE A 103 -20.16 4.11 7.12
#